data_AF-A0A822GCC4-F1
#
_entry.id   AF-A0A822GCC4-F1
#
_cell.length_a   1.000
_cell.length_b   1.000
_cell.length_c   1.000
_cell.angle_alpha   90.00
_cell.angle_beta   90.00
_cell.angle_gamma   90.00
#
_symmetry.space_group_name_H-M   'P 1'
#
loop_
_entity.id
_entity.type
_entity.pdbx_description
1 polymer ?
#
loop_
_entity_poly.entity_id
_entity_poly.type
_entity_poly.pdbx_seq_one_letter_code
_entity_poly.pdbx_strand_id
1 'polypeptide(L)'
;SNEDSASASLPKEITVADYFALKYKKLQYPHLPCIDARNGEEERAQWLPMEAVQIVEWEHAMRPLDSVQQALVAKKSIVKSDQHYYQIMDIIHQRNWNSDRYLKALNIQVNTQEMLKIRARILPPPQITYRKQNNQNVVEHVSLGKWKIRNQFCSTPIINKWGMVYFGSKPDKNIIDILKKFEPH
;
A
#
# COMPACT_ATOMS: atom_id res chain seq x y z
N SER A 1 16.35 38.66 42.56
CA SER A 1 17.10 39.17 41.38
C SER A 1 16.12 39.23 40.23
N ASN A 2 15.59 40.44 39.98
CA ASN A 2 14.70 40.89 38.91
C ASN A 2 14.00 39.83 38.03
N GLU A 3 12.79 39.45 38.44
CA GLU A 3 11.73 38.94 37.55
C GLU A 3 10.56 39.95 37.55
N ASP A 4 10.85 41.20 37.20
CA ASP A 4 9.84 42.18 36.81
C ASP A 4 10.06 42.50 35.34
N SER A 5 9.50 41.67 34.46
CA SER A 5 9.38 41.96 33.03
C SER A 5 7.91 41.85 32.61
N ALA A 6 7.23 43.00 32.71
CA ALA A 6 6.08 43.43 31.93
C ALA A 6 4.99 42.36 31.64
N SER A 7 4.00 42.27 32.54
CA SER A 7 2.65 41.86 32.17
C SER A 7 1.97 42.98 31.36
N ALA A 8 2.44 43.17 30.13
CA ALA A 8 1.73 44.00 29.16
C ALA A 8 0.37 43.35 28.92
N SER A 9 -0.70 44.02 29.36
CA SER A 9 -2.08 43.60 29.09
C SER A 9 -2.26 43.49 27.57
N LEU A 10 -2.41 42.26 27.07
CA LEU A 10 -2.65 42.01 25.65
C LEU A 10 -3.94 42.74 25.22
N PRO A 11 -3.94 43.40 24.04
CA PRO A 11 -5.11 44.10 23.54
C PRO A 11 -6.28 43.13 23.29
N LYS A 12 -7.51 43.66 23.33
CA LYS A 12 -8.76 42.89 23.20
C LYS A 12 -8.86 42.13 21.86
N GLU A 13 -8.16 42.62 20.84
CA GLU A 13 -7.97 41.98 19.54
C GLU A 13 -6.48 42.07 19.16
N ILE A 14 -5.90 40.95 18.73
CA ILE A 14 -4.49 40.86 18.32
C ILE A 14 -4.37 39.86 17.17
N THR A 15 -3.45 40.11 16.24
CA THR A 15 -3.16 39.15 15.18
C THR A 15 -2.41 37.93 15.75
N VAL A 16 -2.57 36.76 15.11
CA VAL A 16 -1.83 35.55 15.50
C VAL A 16 -0.31 35.80 15.44
N ALA A 17 0.16 36.52 14.41
CA ALA A 17 1.59 36.83 14.25
C ALA A 17 2.13 37.71 15.39
N ASP A 18 1.40 38.76 15.76
CA ASP A 18 1.80 39.66 16.86
C ASP A 18 1.76 38.94 18.21
N TYR A 19 0.73 38.11 18.43
CA TYR A 19 0.63 37.29 19.65
C TYR A 19 1.83 36.33 19.79
N PHE A 20 2.21 35.64 18.71
CA PHE A 20 3.38 34.75 18.74
C PHE A 20 4.70 35.51 18.88
N ALA A 21 4.81 36.70 18.30
CA ALA A 21 5.99 37.56 18.48
C ALA A 21 6.14 38.08 19.92
N LEU A 22 5.03 38.36 20.60
CA LEU A 22 5.01 38.85 21.98
C LEU A 22 5.20 37.73 23.01
N LYS A 23 4.51 36.59 22.84
CA LYS A 23 4.48 35.51 23.84
C LYS A 23 5.50 34.40 23.60
N TYR A 24 5.89 34.20 22.34
CA TYR A 24 6.74 33.10 21.93
C TYR A 24 7.88 33.65 21.04
N LYS A 25 7.99 33.13 19.81
CA LYS A 25 8.98 33.54 18.82
C LYS A 25 8.28 34.20 17.64
N LYS A 26 8.89 35.25 17.10
CA LYS A 26 8.45 35.89 15.86
C LYS A 26 8.43 34.87 14.71
N LEU A 27 7.29 34.76 14.04
CA LEU A 27 7.09 33.92 12.86
C LEU A 27 7.95 34.41 11.70
N GLN A 28 8.52 33.48 10.93
CA GLN A 28 9.32 33.80 9.74
C GLN A 28 8.44 34.03 8.51
N TYR A 29 7.30 33.36 8.46
CA TYR A 29 6.36 33.35 7.34
C TYR A 29 4.94 33.72 7.81
N PRO A 30 4.73 34.95 8.34
CA PRO A 30 3.44 35.39 8.87
C PRO A 30 2.32 35.49 7.81
N HIS A 31 2.67 35.37 6.51
CA HIS A 31 1.73 35.38 5.40
C HIS A 31 1.09 34.00 5.12
N LEU A 32 1.59 32.93 5.76
CA LEU A 32 0.99 31.60 5.64
C LEU A 32 -0.35 31.53 6.38
N PRO A 33 -1.30 30.70 5.90
CA PRO A 33 -2.57 30.53 6.59
C PRO A 33 -2.36 29.88 7.96
N CYS A 34 -3.20 30.27 8.91
CA CYS A 34 -3.29 29.59 10.20
C CYS A 34 -4.13 28.31 10.04
N ILE A 35 -3.76 27.29 10.81
CA ILE A 35 -4.55 26.08 10.98
C ILE A 35 -5.60 26.36 12.04
N ASP A 36 -6.83 26.00 11.71
CA ASP A 36 -7.94 26.00 12.65
C ASP A 36 -7.95 24.67 13.39
N ALA A 37 -7.52 24.69 14.66
CA ALA A 37 -7.44 23.51 15.52
C ALA A 37 -8.71 23.26 16.32
N ARG A 38 -9.84 23.89 15.95
CA ARG A 38 -11.12 23.68 16.64
C ARG A 38 -11.61 22.24 16.47
N ASN A 39 -11.87 21.59 17.60
CA ASN A 39 -12.45 20.25 17.65
C ASN A 39 -13.98 20.32 17.74
N GLY A 40 -14.66 20.80 16.70
CA GLY A 40 -16.13 20.74 16.53
C GLY A 40 -17.00 21.54 17.51
N GLU A 41 -16.82 21.34 18.83
CA GLU A 41 -17.67 21.84 19.92
C GLU A 41 -17.08 23.07 20.63
N GLU A 42 -15.87 23.51 20.30
CA GLU A 42 -15.26 24.67 20.94
C GLU A 42 -15.61 25.98 20.22
N GLU A 43 -16.35 26.87 20.90
CA GLU A 43 -16.58 28.24 20.43
C GLU A 43 -15.32 29.12 20.50
N ARG A 44 -14.31 28.71 21.28
CA ARG A 44 -13.06 29.44 21.40
C ARG A 44 -12.19 29.19 20.17
N ALA A 45 -11.85 30.27 19.46
CA ALA A 45 -10.99 30.17 18.30
C ALA A 45 -9.56 29.73 18.68
N GLN A 46 -9.13 28.59 18.14
CA GLN A 46 -7.77 28.06 18.30
C GLN A 46 -7.04 28.10 16.96
N TRP A 47 -6.37 29.24 16.69
CA TRP A 47 -5.58 29.43 15.48
C TRP A 47 -4.11 29.11 15.76
N LEU A 48 -3.55 28.17 15.00
CA LEU A 48 -2.15 27.79 15.09
C LEU A 48 -1.41 28.19 13.81
N PRO A 49 -0.31 28.97 13.90
CA PRO A 49 0.56 29.18 12.75
C PRO A 49 1.07 27.86 12.19
N MET A 50 1.18 27.76 10.86
CA MET A 50 1.71 26.56 10.20
C MET A 50 3.14 26.20 10.65
N GLU A 51 3.94 27.21 11.03
CA GLU A 51 5.30 27.03 11.57
C GLU A 51 5.34 26.44 12.98
N ALA A 52 4.23 26.51 13.72
CA ALA A 52 4.14 26.09 15.11
C ALA A 52 3.56 24.67 15.28
N VAL A 53 3.25 23.99 14.17
CA VAL A 53 2.65 22.65 14.18
C VAL A 53 3.54 21.63 13.47
N GLN A 54 3.39 20.37 13.86
CA GLN A 54 3.99 19.23 13.20
C GLN A 54 2.95 18.13 13.06
N ILE A 55 2.99 17.40 11.96
CA ILE A 55 2.17 16.20 11.77
C ILE A 55 2.65 15.16 12.78
N VAL A 56 1.72 14.64 13.58
CA VAL A 56 2.02 13.61 14.58
C VAL A 56 2.44 12.33 13.87
N GLU A 57 3.50 11.69 14.38
CA GLU A 57 3.93 10.41 13.84
C GLU A 57 2.84 9.34 14.03
N TRP A 58 2.76 8.40 13.10
CA TRP A 58 1.82 7.27 13.13
C TRP A 58 0.34 7.61 12.92
N GLU A 59 0.01 8.81 12.45
CA GLU A 59 -1.35 9.10 12.01
C GLU A 59 -1.69 8.32 10.74
N HIS A 60 -2.80 7.57 10.75
CA HIS A 60 -3.21 6.75 9.63
C HIS A 60 -3.84 7.60 8.53
N ALA A 61 -3.25 7.58 7.33
CA ALA A 61 -3.81 8.26 6.17
C ALA A 61 -5.07 7.52 5.66
N MET A 62 -6.25 8.11 5.87
CA MET A 62 -7.54 7.56 5.42
C MET A 62 -7.84 7.83 3.94
N ARG A 63 -7.08 8.72 3.29
CA ARG A 63 -7.28 9.08 1.89
C ARG A 63 -6.73 8.00 0.96
N PRO A 64 -7.44 7.63 -0.13
CA PRO A 64 -6.91 6.71 -1.12
C PRO A 64 -5.59 7.20 -1.71
N LEU A 65 -4.65 6.27 -1.88
CA LEU A 65 -3.37 6.54 -2.53
C LEU A 65 -3.55 6.70 -4.05
N ASP A 66 -2.81 7.61 -4.66
CA ASP A 66 -2.71 7.70 -6.13
C ASP A 66 -1.95 6.48 -6.69
N SER A 67 -2.15 6.19 -7.98
CA SER A 67 -1.49 5.12 -8.75
C SER A 67 0.02 5.05 -8.53
N VAL A 68 0.72 6.18 -8.52
CA VAL A 68 2.16 6.27 -8.26
C VAL A 68 2.49 5.86 -6.82
N GLN A 69 1.72 6.35 -5.85
CA GLN A 69 1.90 6.02 -4.44
C GLN A 69 1.61 4.54 -4.17
N GLN A 70 0.55 3.98 -4.77
CA GLN A 70 0.22 2.56 -4.70
C GLN A 70 1.36 1.69 -5.24
N ALA A 71 1.95 2.07 -6.39
CA ALA A 71 3.08 1.36 -6.97
C ALA A 71 4.32 1.39 -6.06
N LEU A 72 4.59 2.53 -5.41
CA LEU A 72 5.69 2.68 -4.46
C LEU A 72 5.48 1.81 -3.21
N VAL A 73 4.27 1.80 -2.65
CA VAL A 73 3.92 0.94 -1.51
C VAL A 73 4.07 -0.52 -1.91
N ALA A 74 3.46 -0.96 -3.02
CA ALA A 74 3.57 -2.33 -3.49
C ALA A 74 5.03 -2.76 -3.66
N LYS A 75 5.86 -1.92 -4.30
CA LYS A 75 7.28 -2.19 -4.48
C LYS A 75 8.04 -2.32 -3.16
N LYS A 76 7.70 -1.51 -2.14
CA LYS A 76 8.30 -1.58 -0.81
C LYS A 76 7.81 -2.77 0.01
N SER A 77 6.56 -3.18 -0.17
CA SER A 77 5.94 -4.30 0.55
C SER A 77 6.35 -5.66 0.01
N ILE A 78 6.80 -5.76 -1.24
CA ILE A 78 7.30 -7.01 -1.81
C ILE A 78 8.70 -7.29 -1.25
N VAL A 79 8.78 -8.27 -0.35
CA VAL A 79 10.02 -8.80 0.19
C VAL A 79 10.14 -10.27 -0.22
N LYS A 80 11.34 -10.72 -0.59
CA LYS A 80 11.58 -12.13 -0.91
C LYS A 80 11.41 -12.99 0.36
N SER A 81 10.92 -14.22 0.21
CA SER A 81 10.56 -15.06 1.36
C SER A 81 11.73 -15.33 2.32
N ASP A 82 12.95 -15.48 1.80
CA ASP A 82 14.18 -15.63 2.58
C ASP A 82 14.50 -14.36 3.40
N GLN A 83 14.44 -13.19 2.76
CA GLN A 83 14.65 -11.91 3.42
C GLN A 83 13.58 -11.64 4.48
N HIS A 84 12.32 -11.95 4.17
CA HIS A 84 11.20 -11.79 5.09
C HIS A 84 11.38 -12.67 6.33
N TYR A 85 11.85 -13.91 6.17
CA TYR A 85 12.21 -14.78 7.29
C TYR A 85 13.26 -14.14 8.22
N TYR A 86 14.36 -13.62 7.65
CA TYR A 86 15.41 -13.00 8.45
C TYR A 86 14.94 -11.71 9.15
N GLN A 87 14.13 -10.89 8.48
CA GLN A 87 13.55 -9.69 9.08
C GLN A 87 12.67 -10.03 10.29
N ILE A 88 11.82 -11.05 10.17
CA ILE A 88 10.99 -11.50 11.30
C ILE A 88 11.87 -11.99 12.44
N MET A 89 12.89 -12.82 12.15
CA MET A 89 13.79 -13.34 13.19
C MET A 89 14.57 -12.24 13.89
N ASP A 90 15.04 -11.23 13.16
CA ASP A 90 15.74 -10.08 13.72
C ASP A 90 14.84 -9.30 14.68
N ILE A 91 13.60 -9.00 14.29
CA ILE A 91 12.61 -8.34 15.17
C ILE A 91 12.34 -9.16 16.43
N ILE A 92 12.20 -10.49 16.30
CA ILE A 92 11.94 -11.39 17.42
C ILE A 92 13.12 -11.38 18.41
N HIS A 93 14.36 -11.42 17.90
CA HIS A 93 15.56 -11.37 18.74
C HIS A 93 15.73 -10.02 19.44
N GLN A 94 15.48 -8.91 18.74
CA GLN A 94 15.60 -7.56 19.31
C GLN A 94 14.60 -7.29 20.43
N ARG A 95 13.38 -7.85 20.33
CA ARG A 95 12.29 -7.57 21.27
C ARG A 95 12.44 -8.26 22.64
N ASN A 96 13.37 -9.21 22.77
CA ASN A 96 13.69 -9.92 24.02
C ASN A 96 12.45 -10.33 24.83
N TRP A 97 11.51 -11.03 24.19
CA TRP A 97 10.18 -11.36 24.75
C TRP A 97 10.23 -12.02 26.13
N ASN A 98 11.25 -12.85 26.39
CA ASN A 98 11.39 -13.53 27.68
C ASN A 98 11.76 -12.59 28.85
N SER A 99 12.08 -11.33 28.57
CA SER A 99 12.31 -10.29 29.57
C SER A 99 11.08 -9.44 29.90
N ASP A 100 10.00 -9.56 29.11
CA ASP A 100 8.78 -8.77 29.28
C ASP A 100 8.07 -9.11 30.61
N ARG A 101 7.83 -8.07 31.41
CA ARG A 101 7.22 -8.19 32.74
C ARG A 101 5.80 -8.76 32.72
N TYR A 102 5.02 -8.46 31.68
CA TYR A 102 3.65 -8.93 31.54
C TYR A 102 3.61 -10.39 31.11
N LEU A 103 4.48 -10.79 30.17
CA LEU A 103 4.58 -12.18 29.76
C LEU A 103 5.04 -13.08 30.91
N LYS A 104 6.00 -12.61 31.72
CA LYS A 104 6.41 -13.29 32.96
C LYS A 104 5.27 -13.42 33.96
N ALA A 105 4.49 -12.36 34.19
CA ALA A 105 3.35 -12.40 35.11
C ALA A 105 2.26 -13.40 34.66
N LEU A 106 2.14 -13.62 33.34
CA LEU A 106 1.21 -14.57 32.74
C LEU A 106 1.81 -15.97 32.52
N ASN A 107 3.06 -16.22 32.94
CA ASN A 107 3.80 -17.46 32.68
C ASN A 107 3.84 -17.87 31.19
N ILE A 108 3.89 -16.89 30.29
CA ILE A 108 4.01 -17.11 28.84
C ILE A 108 5.49 -17.12 28.45
N GLN A 109 5.91 -18.16 27.74
CA GLN A 109 7.26 -18.27 27.17
C GLN A 109 7.19 -18.25 25.65
N VAL A 110 8.09 -17.50 25.03
CA VAL A 110 8.16 -17.37 23.56
C VAL A 110 9.48 -17.99 23.10
N ASN A 111 9.41 -18.98 22.21
CA ASN A 111 10.59 -19.48 21.50
C ASN A 111 11.02 -18.42 20.49
N THR A 112 12.22 -17.87 20.67
CA THR A 112 12.78 -16.82 19.82
C THR A 112 13.82 -17.35 18.85
N GLN A 113 14.26 -18.60 19.01
CA GLN A 113 15.39 -19.19 18.30
C GLN A 113 14.99 -19.73 16.92
N GLU A 114 13.77 -20.24 16.80
CA GLU A 114 13.28 -20.80 15.53
C GLU A 114 11.77 -20.65 15.35
N MET A 115 11.35 -20.56 14.08
CA MET A 115 9.95 -20.61 13.68
C MET A 115 9.43 -22.05 13.80
N LEU A 116 8.12 -22.18 14.03
CA LEU A 116 7.45 -23.47 14.07
C LEU A 116 7.69 -24.25 12.75
N LYS A 117 8.27 -25.45 12.87
CA LYS A 117 8.50 -26.36 11.75
C LYS A 117 7.28 -27.26 11.54
N ILE A 118 6.72 -27.22 10.34
CA ILE A 118 5.53 -28.00 9.98
C ILE A 118 5.91 -28.95 8.84
N ARG A 119 5.48 -30.22 8.94
CA ARG A 119 5.63 -31.18 7.84
C ARG A 119 4.63 -30.86 6.74
N ALA A 120 5.13 -30.38 5.61
CA ALA A 120 4.33 -30.13 4.41
C ALA A 120 4.54 -31.22 3.36
N ARG A 121 3.63 -31.30 2.38
CA ARG A 121 3.76 -32.16 1.20
C ARG A 121 3.55 -31.33 -0.05
N ILE A 122 4.35 -31.59 -1.08
CA ILE A 122 4.14 -31.06 -2.43
C ILE A 122 3.27 -32.06 -3.16
N LEU A 123 2.06 -31.65 -3.53
CA LEU A 123 1.18 -32.49 -4.35
C LEU A 123 1.73 -32.53 -5.79
N PRO A 124 1.70 -33.70 -6.45
CA PRO A 124 2.06 -33.78 -7.85
C PRO A 124 1.12 -32.90 -8.67
N PRO A 125 1.62 -32.22 -9.71
CA PRO A 125 0.76 -31.41 -10.56
C PRO A 125 -0.28 -32.29 -11.27
N PRO A 126 -1.50 -31.76 -11.52
CA PRO A 126 -2.50 -32.48 -12.29
C PRO A 126 -2.03 -32.66 -13.74
N GLN A 127 -2.51 -33.72 -14.39
CA GLN A 127 -2.33 -33.90 -15.82
C GLN A 127 -3.33 -33.03 -16.58
N ILE A 128 -2.82 -32.20 -17.48
CA ILE A 128 -3.64 -31.34 -18.32
C ILE A 128 -3.63 -31.90 -19.73
N THR A 129 -4.80 -32.25 -20.25
CA THR A 129 -4.93 -32.85 -21.58
C THR A 129 -5.52 -31.84 -22.57
N TYR A 130 -4.90 -31.76 -23.74
CA TYR A 130 -5.36 -31.01 -24.91
C TYR A 130 -5.47 -31.94 -26.13
N ARG A 131 -5.96 -31.40 -27.25
CA ARG A 131 -6.12 -32.11 -28.52
C ARG A 131 -5.07 -31.64 -29.53
N LYS A 132 -4.35 -32.57 -30.15
CA LYS A 132 -3.46 -32.28 -31.30
C LYS A 132 -4.27 -32.01 -32.56
N GLN A 133 -3.62 -31.45 -33.59
CA GLN A 133 -4.21 -31.22 -34.91
C GLN A 133 -4.75 -32.51 -35.56
N ASN A 134 -4.15 -33.67 -35.26
CA ASN A 134 -4.59 -34.98 -35.73
C ASN A 134 -5.68 -35.63 -34.84
N ASN A 135 -6.38 -34.83 -34.03
CA ASN A 135 -7.46 -35.28 -33.14
C ASN A 135 -7.02 -36.25 -32.01
N GLN A 136 -5.72 -36.38 -31.74
CA GLN A 136 -5.19 -37.20 -30.64
C GLN A 136 -5.06 -36.39 -29.35
N ASN A 137 -5.27 -37.05 -28.20
CA ASN A 137 -5.02 -36.46 -26.89
C ASN A 137 -3.51 -36.29 -26.64
N VAL A 138 -3.13 -35.17 -26.04
CA VAL A 138 -1.76 -34.86 -25.62
C VAL A 138 -1.76 -34.24 -24.24
N VAL A 139 -0.84 -34.72 -23.39
CA VAL A 139 -0.67 -34.21 -22.03
C VAL A 139 0.34 -33.06 -22.06
N GLU A 140 -0.04 -31.91 -21.53
CA GLU A 140 0.83 -30.75 -21.35
C GLU A 140 1.64 -30.85 -20.07
N HIS A 141 2.87 -30.35 -20.12
CA HIS A 141 3.74 -30.31 -18.95
C HIS A 141 3.40 -29.11 -18.05
N VAL A 142 3.00 -29.39 -16.82
CA VAL A 142 2.77 -28.40 -15.77
C VAL A 142 4.04 -28.26 -14.93
N SER A 143 4.59 -27.07 -14.88
CA SER A 143 5.76 -26.72 -14.06
C SER A 143 5.44 -25.52 -13.18
N LEU A 144 5.67 -25.64 -11.87
CA LEU A 144 5.43 -24.58 -10.89
C LEU A 144 4.01 -23.97 -11.00
N GLY A 145 3.00 -24.83 -11.20
CA GLY A 145 1.60 -24.43 -11.34
C GLY A 145 1.26 -23.73 -12.66
N LYS A 146 2.15 -23.75 -13.65
CA LYS A 146 1.98 -23.10 -14.96
C LYS A 146 2.17 -24.10 -16.09
N TRP A 147 1.41 -23.92 -17.16
CA TRP A 147 1.60 -24.63 -18.43
C TRP A 147 1.37 -23.65 -19.59
N LYS A 148 1.86 -23.99 -20.78
CA LYS A 148 1.63 -23.21 -21.99
C LYS A 148 0.59 -23.94 -22.84
N ILE A 149 -0.35 -23.20 -23.41
CA ILE A 149 -1.29 -23.75 -24.38
C ILE A 149 -0.57 -23.81 -25.73
N ARG A 150 -0.23 -25.02 -26.19
CA ARG A 150 0.39 -25.24 -27.50
C ARG A 150 -0.52 -25.98 -28.48
N ASN A 151 -1.47 -26.73 -27.93
CA ASN A 151 -2.38 -27.60 -28.67
C ASN A 151 -3.82 -27.04 -28.66
N GLN A 152 -4.72 -27.66 -29.42
CA GLN A 152 -6.12 -27.23 -29.52
C GLN A 152 -6.91 -27.64 -28.29
N PHE A 153 -7.95 -26.87 -27.94
CA PHE A 153 -8.87 -27.25 -26.87
C PHE A 153 -9.59 -28.57 -27.19
N CYS A 154 -9.87 -29.37 -26.16
CA CYS A 154 -10.56 -30.65 -26.29
C CYS A 154 -11.97 -30.51 -26.88
N SER A 155 -12.66 -29.42 -26.51
CA SER A 155 -13.94 -29.02 -27.07
C SER A 155 -13.86 -27.56 -27.49
N THR A 156 -14.18 -27.30 -28.76
CA THR A 156 -14.19 -25.96 -29.34
C THR A 156 -15.60 -25.66 -29.85
N PRO A 157 -16.30 -24.66 -29.30
CA PRO A 157 -17.59 -24.24 -29.85
C PRO A 157 -17.37 -23.61 -31.23
N ILE A 158 -18.34 -23.80 -32.13
CA ILE A 158 -18.35 -23.16 -33.44
C ILE A 158 -18.91 -21.74 -33.26
N ILE A 159 -18.12 -20.73 -33.65
CA ILE A 159 -18.54 -19.32 -33.60
C ILE A 159 -19.11 -18.94 -34.96
N ASN A 160 -20.44 -18.94 -35.08
CA ASN A 160 -21.13 -18.63 -36.33
C ASN A 160 -21.34 -17.13 -36.56
N LYS A 161 -21.40 -16.34 -35.48
CA LYS A 161 -21.66 -14.90 -35.52
C LYS A 161 -20.75 -14.22 -34.53
N TRP A 162 -20.03 -13.21 -35.00
CA TRP A 162 -19.21 -12.34 -34.18
C TRP A 162 -19.28 -10.92 -34.76
N GLY A 163 -18.98 -9.94 -33.94
CA GLY A 163 -18.93 -8.54 -34.32
C GLY A 163 -17.97 -7.81 -33.40
N MET A 164 -17.54 -6.62 -33.81
CA MET A 164 -16.55 -5.87 -33.06
C MET A 164 -16.83 -4.37 -33.16
N VAL A 165 -16.62 -3.69 -32.04
CA VAL A 165 -16.83 -2.25 -31.90
C VAL A 165 -15.52 -1.61 -31.45
N TYR A 166 -15.10 -0.57 -32.16
CA TYR A 166 -13.89 0.18 -31.87
C TYR A 166 -14.26 1.60 -31.40
N PHE A 167 -13.81 1.98 -30.21
CA PHE A 167 -14.16 3.25 -29.55
C PHE A 167 -13.11 4.35 -29.71
N GLY A 168 -12.32 4.33 -30.79
CA GLY A 168 -11.35 5.38 -31.11
C GLY A 168 -11.73 6.18 -32.37
N SER A 169 -11.09 7.33 -32.59
CA SER A 169 -11.43 8.23 -33.70
C SER A 169 -11.28 7.58 -35.09
N LYS A 170 -10.13 6.93 -35.34
CA LYS A 170 -9.87 6.16 -36.57
C LYS A 170 -8.92 5.01 -36.25
N PRO A 171 -9.23 3.76 -36.64
CA PRO A 171 -8.30 2.65 -36.46
C PRO A 171 -7.09 2.85 -37.38
N ASP A 172 -5.90 2.66 -36.83
CA ASP A 172 -4.67 2.65 -37.60
C ASP A 172 -4.52 1.33 -38.38
N LYS A 173 -3.52 1.24 -39.25
CA LYS A 173 -3.27 0.04 -40.07
C LYS A 173 -3.04 -1.21 -39.21
N ASN A 174 -2.35 -1.06 -38.07
CA ASN A 174 -2.07 -2.17 -37.15
C ASN A 174 -3.35 -2.75 -36.55
N ILE A 175 -4.26 -1.88 -36.09
CA ILE A 175 -5.56 -2.32 -35.59
C ILE A 175 -6.27 -3.06 -36.71
N ILE A 176 -6.43 -2.47 -37.90
CA ILE A 176 -7.11 -3.08 -39.05
C ILE A 176 -6.53 -4.45 -39.40
N ASP A 177 -5.20 -4.60 -39.42
CA ASP A 177 -4.53 -5.86 -39.73
C ASP A 177 -4.77 -6.93 -38.65
N ILE A 178 -4.92 -6.53 -37.38
CA ILE A 178 -5.34 -7.43 -36.31
C ILE A 178 -6.80 -7.85 -36.52
N LEU A 179 -7.68 -6.94 -36.92
CA LEU A 179 -9.11 -7.25 -37.14
C LEU A 179 -9.29 -8.27 -38.26
N LYS A 180 -8.53 -8.12 -39.34
CA LYS A 180 -8.55 -9.04 -40.48
C LYS A 180 -8.13 -10.47 -40.13
N LYS A 181 -7.36 -10.68 -39.05
CA LYS A 181 -7.01 -12.04 -38.58
C LYS A 181 -8.21 -12.82 -38.04
N PHE A 182 -9.29 -12.13 -37.72
CA PHE A 182 -10.53 -12.74 -37.23
C PHE A 182 -11.60 -12.87 -38.33
N GLU A 183 -11.35 -12.34 -39.54
CA GLU A 183 -12.23 -12.58 -40.67
C GLU A 183 -12.21 -14.07 -41.03
N PRO A 184 -13.39 -14.72 -41.15
CA PRO A 184 -13.46 -16.10 -41.59
C PRO A 184 -12.91 -16.22 -43.02
N HIS A 185 -12.06 -17.23 -43.26
CA HIS A 185 -11.67 -17.65 -44.59
C HIS A 185 -12.82 -18.35 -45.31
#